data_AF-A0A841WZL9-F1
#
_entry.id   AF-A0A841WZL9-F1
#
_cell.length_a   1.000
_cell.length_b   1.000
_cell.length_c   1.000
_cell.angle_alpha   90.00
_cell.angle_beta   90.00
_cell.angle_gamma   90.00
#
_symmetry.space_group_name_H-M   'P 1'
#
loop_
_entity.id
_entity.type
_entity.pdbx_description
1 polymer ?
#
loop_
_entity_poly.entity_id
_entity_poly.type
_entity_poly.pdbx_seq_one_letter_code
_entity_poly.pdbx_strand_id
1 'polypeptide(L)'
;MAIQGTNNNDNLVGTSGNDTIQGLNGNDSLSGLGGNDQLSGGAGSDTLSGGAGNDQFVFEYFEGSTVAKEQDIVTDFQKGQDKIDVRTLN
;
A
#
# COMPACT_ATOMS: atom_id res chain seq x y z
N MET A 1 -1.64 10.76 9.38
CA MET A 1 -0.74 10.16 10.39
C MET A 1 0.34 9.37 9.68
N ALA A 2 1.44 9.01 10.35
CA ALA A 2 2.40 8.03 9.83
C ALA A 2 2.23 6.71 10.58
N ILE A 3 2.04 5.62 9.85
CA ILE A 3 1.84 4.27 10.36
C ILE A 3 2.87 3.37 9.68
N GLN A 4 3.59 2.59 10.47
CA GLN A 4 4.64 1.72 10.00
C GLN A 4 4.46 0.34 10.62
N GLY A 5 4.53 -0.69 9.79
CA GLY A 5 4.53 -2.09 10.18
C GLY A 5 5.89 -2.55 10.71
N THR A 6 6.10 -3.85 10.58
CA THR A 6 7.24 -4.60 11.09
C THR A 6 7.84 -5.43 9.95
N ASN A 7 8.75 -6.37 10.27
CA ASN A 7 9.27 -7.29 9.27
C ASN A 7 8.42 -8.58 9.14
N ASN A 8 7.19 -8.57 9.62
CA ASN A 8 6.26 -9.69 9.57
C ASN A 8 4.94 -9.22 8.97
N ASN A 9 4.07 -10.17 8.65
CA ASN A 9 2.71 -9.88 8.20
C ASN A 9 1.95 -9.01 9.22
N ASP A 10 1.53 -7.83 8.77
CA ASP A 10 0.84 -6.84 9.56
C ASP A 10 -0.57 -6.54 9.04
N ASN A 11 -1.45 -6.13 9.95
CA ASN A 11 -2.75 -5.56 9.62
C ASN A 11 -2.75 -4.10 10.07
N LEU A 12 -2.54 -3.18 9.13
CA LEU A 12 -2.40 -1.76 9.40
C LEU A 12 -3.66 -1.02 8.96
N VAL A 13 -4.21 -0.24 9.89
CA VAL A 13 -5.43 0.54 9.65
C VAL A 13 -5.16 2.00 9.97
N GLY A 14 -5.44 2.85 8.99
CA GLY A 14 -5.41 4.30 9.07
C GLY A 14 -6.57 4.88 9.87
N THR A 15 -6.88 6.12 9.53
CA THR A 15 -7.82 6.99 10.22
C THR A 15 -8.80 7.60 9.21
N SER A 16 -9.65 8.51 9.64
CA SER A 16 -10.53 9.24 8.70
C SER A 16 -9.85 10.45 8.06
N GLY A 17 -8.53 10.61 8.19
CA GLY A 17 -7.77 11.71 7.60
C GLY A 17 -6.49 11.20 6.94
N ASN A 18 -5.81 12.09 6.23
CA ASN A 18 -4.67 11.72 5.38
C ASN A 18 -3.54 11.01 6.14
N ASP A 19 -3.24 9.80 5.69
CA ASP A 19 -2.28 8.89 6.27
C ASP A 19 -1.14 8.53 5.31
N THR A 20 -0.03 8.09 5.89
CA THR A 20 1.08 7.46 5.19
C THR A 20 1.31 6.14 5.89
N ILE A 21 1.07 5.04 5.18
CA ILE A 21 1.07 3.68 5.72
C ILE A 21 2.13 2.87 4.97
N GLN A 22 3.05 2.25 5.70
CA GLN A 22 4.14 1.43 5.17
C GLN A 22 4.12 0.05 5.84
N GLY A 23 3.99 -1.03 5.07
CA GLY A 23 3.97 -2.41 5.57
C GLY A 23 5.36 -2.93 5.96
N LEU A 24 6.36 -2.66 5.12
CA LEU A 24 7.76 -3.08 5.21
C LEU A 24 8.02 -4.49 4.66
N ASN A 25 8.22 -5.52 5.48
CA ASN A 25 8.41 -6.88 4.97
C ASN A 25 7.29 -7.76 5.50
N GLY A 26 6.85 -8.73 4.70
CA GLY A 26 5.76 -9.61 5.06
C GLY A 26 4.62 -9.46 4.07
N ASN A 27 3.60 -10.31 4.21
CA ASN A 27 2.38 -10.16 3.44
C ASN A 27 1.39 -9.36 4.28
N ASP A 28 1.25 -8.09 3.96
CA ASP A 28 0.56 -7.11 4.78
C ASP A 28 -0.84 -6.79 4.25
N SER A 29 -1.71 -6.36 5.16
CA SER A 29 -3.02 -5.78 4.83
C SER A 29 -3.05 -4.33 5.31
N LEU A 30 -3.12 -3.39 4.36
CA LEU A 30 -3.15 -1.95 4.64
C LEU A 30 -4.50 -1.37 4.25
N SER A 31 -5.12 -0.61 5.15
CA SER A 31 -6.37 0.13 4.90
C SER A 31 -6.24 1.60 5.31
N GLY A 32 -6.41 2.53 4.36
CA GLY A 32 -6.38 3.97 4.60
C GLY A 32 -7.64 4.51 5.29
N LEU A 33 -8.80 3.88 5.02
CA LEU A 33 -10.15 4.29 5.43
C LEU A 33 -10.64 5.57 4.75
N GLY A 34 -10.23 6.75 5.20
CA GLY A 34 -10.70 8.00 4.62
C GLY A 34 -9.66 9.10 4.69
N GLY A 35 -9.72 10.03 3.74
CA GLY A 35 -8.64 10.98 3.53
C GLY A 35 -7.90 10.65 2.24
N ASN A 36 -6.90 11.47 1.90
CA ASN A 36 -6.03 11.19 0.76
C ASN A 36 -4.76 10.52 1.29
N ASP A 37 -4.64 9.22 1.07
CA ASP A 37 -3.63 8.40 1.72
C ASP A 37 -2.48 8.03 0.78
N GLN A 38 -1.33 7.72 1.37
CA GLN A 38 -0.18 7.11 0.68
C GLN A 38 0.08 5.74 1.30
N LEU A 39 -0.04 4.69 0.50
CA LEU A 39 0.14 3.30 0.94
C LEU A 39 1.30 2.67 0.18
N SER A 40 2.27 2.07 0.89
CA SER A 40 3.24 1.11 0.30
C SER A 40 3.24 -0.17 1.11
N GLY A 41 3.08 -1.30 0.42
CA GLY A 41 3.09 -2.63 1.03
C GLY A 41 4.50 -2.99 1.47
N GLY A 42 5.45 -2.88 0.54
CA GLY A 42 6.84 -3.22 0.77
C GLY A 42 7.14 -4.59 0.17
N ALA A 43 8.00 -5.38 0.80
CA ALA A 43 8.41 -6.68 0.30
C ALA A 43 7.43 -7.75 0.75
N GLY A 44 6.80 -8.43 -0.19
CA GLY A 44 5.82 -9.47 0.10
C GLY A 44 4.67 -9.38 -0.89
N SER A 45 3.62 -10.15 -0.64
CA SER A 45 2.38 -10.05 -1.43
C SER A 45 1.33 -9.33 -0.58
N ASP A 46 1.14 -8.04 -0.85
CA ASP A 46 0.36 -7.17 0.01
C ASP A 46 -1.05 -6.93 -0.52
N THR A 47 -1.96 -6.60 0.40
CA THR A 47 -3.34 -6.22 0.08
C THR A 47 -3.60 -4.79 0.54
N LEU A 48 -3.84 -3.90 -0.41
CA LEU A 48 -3.97 -2.46 -0.18
C LEU A 48 -5.40 -1.99 -0.44
N SER A 49 -5.94 -1.17 0.46
CA SER A 49 -7.23 -0.48 0.31
C SER A 49 -7.05 0.99 0.68
N GLY A 50 -7.31 1.89 -0.27
CA GLY A 50 -7.22 3.33 -0.03
C GLY A 50 -8.43 3.83 0.76
N GLY A 51 -9.62 3.31 0.43
CA GLY A 51 -10.87 3.75 1.01
C GLY A 51 -11.41 5.00 0.31
N ALA A 52 -11.80 6.00 1.09
CA ALA A 52 -12.45 7.21 0.59
C ALA A 52 -11.49 8.39 0.50
N GLY A 53 -11.11 8.76 -0.71
CA GLY A 53 -10.34 9.97 -0.99
C GLY A 53 -9.43 9.72 -2.18
N ASN A 54 -8.53 10.65 -2.50
CA ASN A 54 -7.61 10.49 -3.63
C ASN A 54 -6.35 9.83 -3.13
N ASP A 55 -6.26 8.52 -3.32
CA ASP A 55 -5.20 7.73 -2.72
C ASP A 55 -4.05 7.49 -3.70
N GLN A 56 -2.86 7.29 -3.15
CA GLN A 56 -1.66 6.94 -3.89
C GLN A 56 -1.10 5.62 -3.39
N PHE A 57 -1.10 4.63 -4.26
CA PHE A 57 -0.48 3.32 -4.03
C PHE A 57 0.93 3.33 -4.60
N VAL A 58 1.94 3.24 -3.74
CA VAL A 58 3.35 3.27 -4.12
C VAL A 58 3.84 1.84 -4.27
N PHE A 59 4.25 1.47 -5.49
CA PHE A 59 4.75 0.13 -5.79
C PHE A 59 6.27 0.12 -5.75
N GLU A 60 6.84 -0.87 -5.08
CA GLU A 60 8.28 -0.99 -4.85
C GLU A 60 8.82 -2.25 -5.54
N TYR A 61 10.12 -2.26 -5.84
CA TYR A 61 10.80 -3.43 -6.39
C TYR A 61 11.73 -4.01 -5.33
N PHE A 62 11.62 -5.30 -5.09
CA PHE A 62 12.55 -6.06 -4.26
C PHE A 62 13.24 -7.14 -5.09
N GLU A 63 14.45 -7.51 -4.68
CA GLU A 63 15.19 -8.57 -5.37
C GLU A 63 14.42 -9.89 -5.30
N GLY A 64 13.92 -10.34 -6.44
CA GLY A 64 13.10 -11.56 -6.53
C GLY A 64 11.61 -11.33 -6.78
N SER A 65 11.15 -10.06 -6.78
CA SER A 65 9.79 -9.72 -7.22
C SER A 65 9.60 -10.12 -8.68
N THR A 66 8.55 -10.89 -8.95
CA THR A 66 8.22 -11.36 -10.31
C THR A 66 6.72 -11.33 -10.51
N VAL A 67 6.25 -11.50 -11.74
CA VAL A 67 4.82 -11.71 -11.99
C VAL A 67 4.24 -12.98 -11.33
N ALA A 68 5.03 -13.80 -10.61
CA ALA A 68 4.56 -14.97 -9.89
C ALA A 68 4.84 -14.90 -8.36
N LYS A 69 5.48 -13.85 -7.87
CA LYS A 69 5.88 -13.69 -6.47
C LYS A 69 5.83 -12.22 -6.08
N GLU A 70 5.41 -11.95 -4.85
CA GLU A 70 5.39 -10.58 -4.32
C GLU A 70 4.49 -9.68 -5.17
N GLN A 71 3.25 -10.17 -5.38
CA GLN A 71 2.23 -9.41 -6.09
C GLN A 71 1.39 -8.65 -5.07
N ASP A 72 1.35 -7.34 -5.23
CA ASP A 72 0.41 -6.51 -4.50
C ASP A 72 -0.93 -6.44 -5.20
N ILE A 73 -1.98 -6.37 -4.40
CA ILE A 73 -3.36 -6.23 -4.85
C ILE A 73 -3.95 -4.96 -4.25
N VAL A 74 -4.30 -4.01 -5.11
CA VAL A 74 -5.17 -2.89 -4.73
C VAL A 74 -6.63 -3.32 -4.88
N THR A 75 -7.37 -3.29 -3.78
CA THR A 75 -8.70 -3.92 -3.69
C THR A 75 -9.87 -3.01 -4.04
N ASP A 76 -9.70 -1.69 -3.99
CA ASP A 76 -10.77 -0.70 -4.10
C ASP A 76 -10.47 0.48 -5.03
N PHE A 77 -9.47 0.34 -5.92
CA PHE A 77 -9.00 1.43 -6.78
C PHE A 77 -10.13 2.13 -7.56
N GLN A 78 -10.25 3.44 -7.36
CA GLN A 78 -11.24 4.29 -7.99
C GLN A 78 -10.63 5.06 -9.17
N LYS A 79 -10.96 4.62 -10.39
CA LYS A 79 -10.48 5.25 -11.62
C LYS A 79 -10.86 6.74 -11.66
N GLY A 80 -9.85 7.60 -11.88
CA GLY A 80 -10.02 9.05 -12.01
C GLY A 80 -9.89 9.80 -10.69
N GLN A 81 -9.68 9.07 -9.59
CA GLN A 81 -9.46 9.60 -8.24
C GLN A 81 -8.10 9.14 -7.73
N ASP A 82 -7.88 7.82 -7.72
CA ASP A 82 -6.66 7.22 -7.19
C ASP A 82 -5.53 7.18 -8.21
N LYS A 83 -4.32 6.95 -7.71
CA LYS A 83 -3.09 6.90 -8.49
C LYS A 83 -2.22 5.73 -8.05
N ILE A 84 -1.55 5.14 -9.04
CA ILE A 84 -0.46 4.19 -8.82
C ILE A 84 0.84 4.95 -9.09
N ASP A 85 1.74 4.92 -8.12
CA ASP A 85 3.08 5.46 -8.24
C ASP A 85 4.10 4.36 -8.53
N VAL A 86 4.74 4.47 -9.69
CA VAL A 86 5.77 3.54 -10.19
C VAL A 86 7.14 4.20 -10.29
N ARG A 87 7.31 5.40 -9.73
CA ARG A 87 8.55 6.19 -9.84
C ARG A 87 9.73 5.58 -9.07
N THR A 88 9.45 4.64 -8.18
CA THR A 88 10.37 3.86 -7.33
C THR A 88 10.90 2.59 -8.02
N LEU A 89 10.41 2.25 -9.22
CA LEU A 89 10.74 1.02 -9.94
C LEU A 89 11.93 1.17 -10.93
N ASN A 90 12.78 2.16 -10.71
CA ASN A 90 13.83 2.60 -11.63
C ASN A 90 15.18 1.90 -11.47
#